data_AF-A0A821UFW1-F1
#
_entry.id   AF-A0A821UFW1-F1
#
_cell.length_a   1.000
_cell.length_b   1.000
_cell.length_c   1.000
_cell.angle_alpha   90.00
_cell.angle_beta   90.00
_cell.angle_gamma   90.00
#
_symmetry.space_group_name_H-M   'P 1'
#
loop_
_entity.id
_entity.type
_entity.pdbx_description
1 polymer ?
#
loop_
_entity_poly.entity_id
_entity_poly.type
_entity_poly.pdbx_seq_one_letter_code
_entity_poly.pdbx_strand_id
1 'polypeptide(L)'
;MSKSSSFLVAAPPYRSHDIVLGAAFTGNGVGGQIVNNSNENYLLNSNISAAAVINSQYLMGVSSLNVLIIDQPSSFVNVDQVTNKILVSSMIFVTARRHLGLDKTIPVSLFFTVRQQFKPPVSGTLYCSFFNTTTSSWNEAGCTSPIRNDIYNRFECSCNHLTSFALVWLPESASPGFNAQDIASIVFESVSIVCFLAVLVHAMVMRCRNR
;
A
#
# COMPACT_ATOMS: atom_id res chain seq x y z
N MET A 1 7.08 20.93 -11.65
CA MET A 1 8.07 19.83 -11.74
C MET A 1 8.15 19.14 -10.39
N SER A 2 7.69 17.89 -10.29
CA SER A 2 7.74 17.11 -9.05
C SER A 2 9.15 16.53 -8.91
N LYS A 3 9.94 16.98 -7.92
CA LYS A 3 11.30 16.48 -7.70
C LYS A 3 11.23 15.19 -6.89
N SER A 4 11.44 14.04 -7.53
CA SER A 4 11.70 12.79 -6.83
C SER A 4 12.97 12.93 -5.99
N SER A 5 12.87 12.59 -4.72
CA SER A 5 13.99 12.57 -3.78
C SER A 5 14.06 11.21 -3.11
N SER A 6 15.28 10.79 -2.82
CA SER A 6 15.57 9.55 -2.14
C SER A 6 16.56 9.80 -1.01
N PHE A 7 16.48 8.96 0.02
CA PHE A 7 17.39 9.00 1.16
C PHE A 7 17.80 7.58 1.53
N LEU A 8 19.10 7.35 1.66
CA LEU A 8 19.68 6.06 1.99
C LEU A 8 20.45 6.15 3.30
N VAL A 9 20.14 5.26 4.22
CA VAL A 9 20.94 4.94 5.39
C VAL A 9 21.53 3.56 5.17
N ALA A 10 22.84 3.42 5.32
CA ALA A 10 23.54 2.14 5.34
C ALA A 10 24.58 2.20 6.46
N ALA A 11 24.30 1.54 7.58
CA ALA A 11 25.11 1.67 8.78
C ALA A 11 25.04 0.41 9.67
N PRO A 12 26.10 0.12 10.45
CA PRO A 12 25.96 -0.81 11.57
C PRO A 12 24.97 -0.20 12.60
N PRO A 13 24.05 -1.01 13.17
CA PRO A 13 23.11 -0.54 14.18
C PRO A 13 23.82 0.03 15.40
N TYR A 14 24.79 -0.69 15.96
CA TYR A 14 25.53 -0.25 17.13
C TYR A 14 26.73 0.57 16.71
N ARG A 15 26.70 1.86 17.05
CA ARG A 15 27.86 2.77 17.00
C ARG A 15 28.31 3.07 18.42
N SER A 16 29.53 3.59 18.59
CA SER A 16 30.17 3.77 19.90
C SER A 16 29.30 4.44 20.98
N HIS A 17 28.38 5.36 20.60
CA HIS A 17 27.53 6.09 21.55
C HIS A 17 26.04 6.16 21.13
N ASP A 18 25.68 5.61 19.98
CA ASP A 18 24.31 5.69 19.43
C ASP A 18 23.91 4.36 18.79
N ILE A 19 22.60 4.08 18.81
CA ILE A 19 22.02 2.93 18.10
C ILE A 19 21.21 3.47 16.92
N VAL A 20 21.61 3.12 15.70
CA VAL A 20 20.86 3.40 14.47
C VAL A 20 19.65 2.47 14.41
N LEU A 21 18.47 3.07 14.51
CA LEU A 21 17.18 2.36 14.53
C LEU A 21 16.50 2.35 13.16
N GLY A 22 16.85 3.29 12.28
CA GLY A 22 16.34 3.34 10.92
C GLY A 22 16.50 4.71 10.27
N ALA A 23 15.47 5.13 9.52
CA ALA A 23 15.50 6.38 8.78
C ALA A 23 14.12 7.04 8.77
N ALA A 24 14.12 8.36 8.70
CA ALA A 24 12.94 9.18 8.50
C ALA A 24 13.18 10.15 7.34
N PHE A 25 12.11 10.50 6.64
CA PHE A 25 12.11 11.47 5.57
C PHE A 25 11.09 12.56 5.89
N THR A 26 11.56 13.80 5.87
CA THR A 26 10.71 14.97 6.03
C THR A 26 10.38 15.46 4.63
N GLY A 27 9.10 15.37 4.26
CA GLY A 27 8.62 15.78 2.94
C GLY A 27 8.93 17.24 2.61
N ASN A 28 8.68 17.64 1.36
CA ASN A 28 8.86 19.01 0.86
C ASN A 28 10.31 19.50 0.75
N GLY A 29 11.26 18.59 0.52
CA GLY A 29 12.64 18.95 0.16
C GLY A 29 13.57 19.28 1.32
N VAL A 30 13.14 19.02 2.57
CA VAL A 30 13.98 19.14 3.77
C VAL A 30 15.00 17.99 3.86
N GLY A 31 14.66 16.83 3.28
CA GLY A 31 15.55 15.68 3.14
C GLY A 31 15.26 14.57 4.14
N GLY A 32 16.15 13.58 4.18
CA GLY A 32 16.07 12.47 5.12
C GLY A 32 17.13 12.55 6.21
N GLN A 33 16.87 11.83 7.30
CA GLN A 33 17.72 11.77 8.48
C GLN A 33 17.72 10.37 9.09
N ILE A 34 18.82 10.05 9.78
CA ILE A 34 18.96 8.80 10.53
C ILE A 34 18.10 8.89 11.78
N VAL A 35 17.34 7.83 12.07
CA VAL A 35 16.65 7.67 13.35
C VAL A 35 17.56 6.87 14.27
N ASN A 36 17.86 7.41 15.45
CA ASN A 36 18.65 6.78 16.49
C ASN A 36 17.97 6.91 17.86
N ASN A 37 18.52 6.26 18.87
CA ASN A 37 18.01 6.30 20.25
C ASN A 37 17.97 7.72 20.87
N SER A 38 18.75 8.67 20.39
CA SER A 38 18.75 10.05 20.90
C SER A 38 17.70 10.96 20.25
N ASN A 39 17.28 10.68 19.01
CA ASN A 39 16.33 11.52 18.28
C ASN A 39 14.97 10.85 17.98
N GLU A 40 14.81 9.54 18.21
CA GLU A 40 13.60 8.78 17.89
C GLU A 40 12.31 9.45 18.36
N ASN A 41 12.23 9.79 19.65
CA ASN A 41 11.03 10.42 20.22
C ASN A 41 10.72 11.76 19.56
N TYR A 42 11.72 12.58 19.29
CA TYR A 42 11.52 13.87 18.64
C TYR A 42 11.03 13.69 17.20
N LEU A 43 11.64 12.78 16.44
CA LEU A 43 11.29 12.54 15.04
C LEU A 43 9.93 11.89 14.88
N LEU A 44 9.62 10.89 15.70
CA LEU A 44 8.31 10.24 15.68
C LEU A 44 7.20 11.17 16.18
N ASN A 45 7.51 12.24 16.90
CA ASN A 45 6.54 13.27 17.28
C ASN A 45 6.62 14.54 16.41
N SER A 46 7.03 14.38 15.14
CA SER A 46 7.13 15.48 14.16
C SER A 46 6.44 15.15 12.83
N ASN A 47 6.32 16.16 11.96
CA ASN A 47 5.75 16.03 10.63
C ASN A 47 6.74 15.39 9.65
N ILE A 48 6.70 14.06 9.58
CA ILE A 48 7.45 13.24 8.61
C ILE A 48 6.55 12.79 7.45
N SER A 49 7.12 12.61 6.25
CA SER A 49 6.38 11.99 5.15
C SER A 49 6.48 10.47 5.20
N ALA A 50 7.62 9.94 5.63
CA ALA A 50 7.84 8.51 5.77
C ALA A 50 8.91 8.20 6.82
N ALA A 51 8.78 7.08 7.53
CA ALA A 51 9.86 6.54 8.35
C ALA A 51 9.76 5.04 8.51
N ALA A 52 10.91 4.41 8.73
CA ALA A 52 11.01 3.03 9.18
C ALA A 52 11.92 2.98 10.40
N VAL A 53 11.42 2.38 11.48
CA VAL A 53 12.11 2.30 12.78
C VAL A 53 12.02 0.87 13.31
N ILE A 54 13.15 0.32 13.70
CA ILE A 54 13.26 -1.01 14.30
C ILE A 54 13.67 -0.83 15.76
N ASN A 55 12.94 -1.50 16.66
CA ASN A 55 13.28 -1.48 18.08
C ASN A 55 14.66 -2.13 18.31
N SER A 56 15.49 -1.48 19.13
CA SER A 56 16.88 -1.88 19.39
C SER A 56 17.05 -3.35 19.81
N GLN A 57 16.06 -3.94 20.50
CA GLN A 57 16.11 -5.34 20.92
C GLN A 57 16.16 -6.35 19.76
N TYR A 58 15.74 -5.96 18.55
CA TYR A 58 15.75 -6.80 17.35
C TYR A 58 16.99 -6.59 16.48
N LEU A 59 17.85 -5.63 16.84
CA LEU A 59 19.07 -5.28 16.10
C LEU A 59 20.32 -6.03 16.62
N MET A 60 20.20 -6.77 17.71
CA MET A 60 21.27 -7.64 18.21
C MET A 60 21.70 -8.64 17.12
N GLY A 61 23.01 -8.69 16.83
CA GLY A 61 23.58 -9.55 15.79
C GLY A 61 23.41 -9.05 14.34
N VAL A 62 22.80 -7.88 14.14
CA VAL A 62 22.74 -7.21 12.83
C VAL A 62 24.04 -6.43 12.61
N SER A 63 24.75 -6.75 11.53
CA SER A 63 26.02 -6.12 11.14
C SER A 63 25.82 -4.87 10.27
N SER A 64 24.69 -4.80 9.55
CA SER A 64 24.33 -3.65 8.73
C SER A 64 22.82 -3.56 8.61
N LEU A 65 22.28 -2.37 8.85
CA LEU A 65 20.91 -1.98 8.57
C LEU A 65 20.92 -0.99 7.39
N ASN A 66 20.15 -1.31 6.35
CA ASN A 66 20.00 -0.47 5.18
C ASN A 66 18.53 -0.06 5.04
N VAL A 67 18.29 1.26 4.99
CA VAL A 67 16.97 1.83 4.79
C VAL A 67 17.02 2.82 3.64
N LEU A 68 16.23 2.60 2.60
CA LEU A 68 16.05 3.51 1.47
C LEU A 68 14.61 4.02 1.48
N ILE A 69 14.43 5.33 1.50
CA ILE A 69 13.13 5.98 1.35
C ILE A 69 13.09 6.71 0.01
N ILE A 70 12.02 6.49 -0.76
CA ILE A 70 11.74 7.19 -2.01
C ILE A 70 10.46 8.00 -1.81
N ASP A 71 10.56 9.32 -1.78
CA ASP A 71 9.45 10.22 -1.42
C ASP A 71 8.39 10.30 -2.55
N GLN A 72 8.79 10.11 -3.82
CA GLN A 72 7.89 10.13 -4.99
C GLN A 72 8.17 8.98 -5.96
N PRO A 73 7.70 7.76 -5.65
CA PRO A 73 7.99 6.57 -6.44
C PRO A 73 7.03 6.47 -7.64
N SER A 74 7.06 7.43 -8.57
CA SER A 74 6.12 7.49 -9.71
C SER A 74 6.07 6.21 -10.54
N SER A 75 7.21 5.54 -10.73
CA SER A 75 7.33 4.25 -11.43
C SER A 75 6.63 3.09 -10.72
N PHE A 76 6.25 3.23 -9.45
CA PHE A 76 5.63 2.19 -8.63
C PHE A 76 4.14 2.44 -8.38
N VAL A 77 3.57 3.52 -8.93
CA VAL A 77 2.18 3.92 -8.61
C VAL A 77 1.16 2.87 -9.01
N ASN A 78 1.32 2.32 -10.23
CA ASN A 78 0.41 1.34 -10.83
C ASN A 78 1.11 0.00 -11.09
N VAL A 79 2.06 -0.36 -10.22
CA VAL A 79 2.85 -1.59 -10.40
C VAL A 79 2.03 -2.85 -10.13
N ASP A 80 0.98 -2.76 -9.31
CA ASP A 80 0.08 -3.87 -8.99
C ASP A 80 -1.14 -3.86 -9.90
N GLN A 81 -1.06 -4.66 -10.97
CA GLN A 81 -2.18 -4.87 -11.90
C GLN A 81 -3.10 -6.03 -11.48
N VAL A 82 -2.77 -6.73 -10.38
CA VAL A 82 -3.50 -7.93 -9.94
C VAL A 82 -4.60 -7.55 -8.95
N THR A 83 -4.27 -6.70 -7.97
CA THR A 83 -5.21 -6.31 -6.91
C THR A 83 -5.83 -4.94 -7.14
N ASN A 84 -5.39 -4.18 -8.15
CA ASN A 84 -5.78 -2.80 -8.43
C ASN A 84 -5.52 -1.82 -7.26
N LYS A 85 -4.61 -2.18 -6.34
CA LYS A 85 -4.16 -1.27 -5.27
C LYS A 85 -3.21 -0.24 -5.85
N ILE A 86 -3.42 1.02 -5.44
CA ILE A 86 -2.66 2.17 -5.91
C ILE A 86 -1.74 2.65 -4.79
N LEU A 87 -0.47 2.94 -5.12
CA LEU A 87 0.47 3.53 -4.17
C LEU A 87 0.06 4.98 -3.82
N VAL A 88 0.01 5.31 -2.53
CA VAL A 88 -0.41 6.65 -2.08
C VAL A 88 0.61 7.37 -1.18
N SER A 89 1.73 6.73 -0.87
CA SER A 89 2.81 7.26 -0.03
C SER A 89 4.18 7.17 -0.68
N SER A 90 5.20 7.60 0.06
CA SER A 90 6.59 7.21 -0.18
C SER A 90 6.75 5.70 -0.06
N MET A 91 7.78 5.15 -0.71
CA MET A 91 8.15 3.74 -0.64
C MET A 91 9.39 3.57 0.22
N ILE A 92 9.41 2.58 1.09
CA ILE A 92 10.49 2.33 2.04
C ILE A 92 11.04 0.93 1.80
N PHE A 93 12.33 0.82 1.53
CA PHE A 93 13.04 -0.46 1.46
C PHE A 93 13.88 -0.62 2.71
N VAL A 94 13.71 -1.75 3.39
CA VAL A 94 14.46 -2.07 4.61
C VAL A 94 15.10 -3.42 4.42
N THR A 95 16.41 -3.49 4.65
CA THR A 95 17.15 -4.76 4.66
C THR A 95 18.14 -4.76 5.81
N ALA A 96 18.42 -5.94 6.36
CA ALA A 96 19.42 -6.11 7.39
C ALA A 96 20.35 -7.27 7.02
N ARG A 97 21.65 -7.09 7.24
CA ARG A 97 22.64 -8.16 7.18
C ARG A 97 22.94 -8.62 8.60
N ARG A 98 23.01 -9.93 8.79
CA ARG A 98 23.31 -10.57 10.08
C ARG A 98 24.54 -11.43 9.96
N HIS A 99 25.25 -11.61 11.08
CA HIS A 99 26.16 -12.74 11.21
C HIS A 99 25.36 -14.03 11.46
N LEU A 100 25.80 -15.14 10.86
CA LEU A 100 25.12 -16.44 10.81
C LEU A 100 24.54 -16.88 12.16
N GLY A 101 23.33 -17.44 12.16
CA GLY A 101 22.80 -18.25 13.28
C GLY A 101 21.48 -17.82 13.93
N LEU A 102 20.78 -16.78 13.46
CA LEU A 102 19.51 -16.34 14.06
C LEU A 102 18.45 -15.99 13.01
N ASP A 103 17.51 -16.92 12.77
CA ASP A 103 16.28 -16.71 11.99
C ASP A 103 15.19 -16.02 12.83
N LYS A 104 15.55 -14.92 13.51
CA LYS A 104 14.57 -14.11 14.24
C LYS A 104 13.89 -13.14 13.28
N THR A 105 12.56 -13.08 13.25
CA THR A 105 11.85 -12.02 12.54
C THR A 105 12.24 -10.64 13.10
N ILE A 106 12.45 -9.63 12.25
CA ILE A 106 12.68 -8.24 12.67
C ILE A 106 11.39 -7.47 12.41
N PRO A 107 10.62 -7.16 13.47
CA PRO A 107 9.52 -6.23 13.33
C PRO A 107 10.03 -4.83 12.99
N VAL A 108 9.41 -4.20 12.00
CA VAL A 108 9.65 -2.81 11.62
C VAL A 108 8.38 -2.01 11.84
N SER A 109 8.52 -0.84 12.44
CA SER A 109 7.45 0.16 12.56
C SER A 109 7.57 1.13 11.40
N LEU A 110 6.46 1.36 10.70
CA LEU A 110 6.39 2.12 9.47
C LEU A 110 5.41 3.29 9.65
N PHE A 111 5.79 4.43 9.10
CA PHE A 111 5.04 5.67 9.18
C PHE A 111 4.89 6.23 7.77
N PHE A 112 3.68 6.58 7.37
CA PHE A 112 3.38 7.05 6.01
C PHE A 112 2.38 8.21 6.01
N THR A 113 2.73 9.29 5.32
CA THR A 113 1.78 10.38 5.03
C THR A 113 1.25 10.21 3.61
N VAL A 114 -0.08 10.27 3.45
CA VAL A 114 -0.72 10.24 2.13
C VAL A 114 -0.29 11.49 1.36
N ARG A 115 0.26 11.29 0.17
CA ARG A 115 0.71 12.41 -0.66
C ARG A 115 -0.46 12.99 -1.44
N GLN A 116 -0.58 14.31 -1.47
CA GLN A 116 -1.67 14.99 -2.18
C GLN A 116 -1.77 14.60 -3.66
N GLN A 117 -0.62 14.44 -4.34
CA GLN A 117 -0.54 14.00 -5.73
C GLN A 117 -1.07 12.57 -5.96
N PHE A 118 -1.14 11.76 -4.91
CA PHE A 118 -1.66 10.39 -4.94
C PHE A 118 -2.91 10.26 -4.07
N LYS A 119 -3.54 11.39 -3.69
CA LYS A 119 -4.74 11.36 -2.86
C LYS A 119 -5.85 10.69 -3.67
N PRO A 120 -6.46 9.60 -3.17
CA PRO A 120 -7.50 8.93 -3.91
C PRO A 120 -8.72 9.84 -4.15
N PRO A 121 -9.32 9.78 -5.35
CA PRO A 121 -10.49 10.61 -5.68
C PRO A 121 -11.80 10.08 -5.09
N VAL A 122 -11.84 8.81 -4.69
CA VAL A 122 -13.04 8.13 -4.20
C VAL A 122 -12.76 7.44 -2.85
N SER A 123 -13.83 7.02 -2.17
CA SER A 123 -13.73 6.25 -0.93
C SER A 123 -13.00 4.93 -1.18
N GLY A 124 -12.27 4.46 -0.18
CA GLY A 124 -11.59 3.19 -0.24
C GLY A 124 -10.79 2.90 1.02
N THR A 125 -10.17 1.73 1.05
CA THR A 125 -9.45 1.23 2.21
C THR A 125 -7.95 1.36 2.02
N LEU A 126 -7.25 1.80 3.06
CA LEU A 126 -5.80 1.87 3.09
C LEU A 126 -5.20 0.60 3.70
N TYR A 127 -4.09 0.16 3.12
CA TYR A 127 -3.34 -1.01 3.58
C TYR A 127 -1.86 -0.67 3.70
N CYS A 128 -1.23 -1.16 4.77
CA CYS A 128 0.21 -1.27 4.81
C CYS A 128 0.61 -2.60 4.16
N SER A 129 1.34 -2.50 3.07
CA SER A 129 1.63 -3.66 2.23
C SER A 129 3.10 -3.69 1.86
N PHE A 130 3.63 -4.89 1.70
CA PHE A 130 4.90 -5.09 1.03
C PHE A 130 4.68 -5.48 -0.44
N PHE A 131 5.63 -5.15 -1.30
CA PHE A 131 5.55 -5.58 -2.70
C PHE A 131 6.09 -7.01 -2.84
N ASN A 132 5.20 -7.97 -3.08
CA ASN A 132 5.57 -9.36 -3.32
C ASN A 132 6.02 -9.52 -4.78
N THR A 133 7.32 -9.73 -4.99
CA THR A 133 7.90 -9.88 -6.33
C THR A 133 7.56 -11.21 -7.00
N THR A 134 7.15 -12.24 -6.25
CA THR A 134 6.71 -13.52 -6.81
C THR A 134 5.33 -13.40 -7.45
N THR A 135 4.41 -12.67 -6.81
CA THR A 135 3.05 -12.44 -7.33
C THR A 135 2.92 -11.13 -8.10
N SER A 136 3.97 -10.30 -8.10
CA SER A 136 3.97 -8.93 -8.64
C SER A 136 2.82 -8.07 -8.11
N SER A 137 2.53 -8.19 -6.80
CA SER A 137 1.38 -7.52 -6.19
C SER A 137 1.66 -7.06 -4.75
N TRP A 138 0.91 -6.06 -4.30
CA TRP A 138 0.92 -5.60 -2.91
C TRP A 138 0.23 -6.62 -2.00
N ASN A 139 0.90 -6.96 -0.91
CA ASN A 139 0.48 -7.99 0.02
C ASN A 139 0.60 -7.51 1.47
N GLU A 140 -0.40 -7.84 2.29
CA GLU A 140 -0.52 -7.42 3.68
C GLU A 140 0.01 -8.47 4.68
N ALA A 141 0.43 -9.65 4.20
CA ALA A 141 0.84 -10.76 5.06
C ALA A 141 1.99 -10.36 5.98
N GLY A 142 1.76 -10.50 7.29
CA GLY A 142 2.75 -10.12 8.30
C GLY A 142 2.80 -8.62 8.62
N CYS A 143 1.90 -7.81 8.05
CA CYS A 143 1.71 -6.39 8.38
C CYS A 143 0.39 -6.16 9.13
N THR A 144 0.37 -5.18 10.03
CA THR A 144 -0.85 -4.73 10.71
C THR A 144 -1.64 -3.76 9.83
N SER A 145 -2.95 -3.66 10.06
CA SER A 145 -3.76 -2.59 9.48
C SER A 145 -3.23 -1.21 9.88
N PRO A 146 -3.27 -0.23 8.96
CA PRO A 146 -2.77 1.11 9.25
C PRO A 146 -3.66 1.83 10.26
N ILE A 147 -3.06 2.37 11.31
CA ILE A 147 -3.72 3.19 12.32
C ILE A 147 -3.47 4.66 11.97
N ARG A 148 -4.53 5.46 11.89
CA ARG A 148 -4.40 6.89 11.62
C ARG A 148 -3.96 7.62 12.89
N ASN A 149 -2.91 8.41 12.76
CA ASN A 149 -2.50 9.41 13.74
C ASN A 149 -2.96 10.79 13.25
N ASP A 150 -4.01 11.32 13.88
CA ASP A 150 -4.65 12.57 13.47
C ASP A 150 -3.78 13.80 13.74
N ILE A 151 -2.89 13.75 14.74
CA ILE A 151 -2.01 14.87 15.12
C ILE A 151 -1.03 15.18 13.99
N TYR A 152 -0.42 14.13 13.43
CA TYR A 152 0.57 14.26 12.35
C TYR A 152 -0.01 13.96 10.96
N ASN A 153 -1.31 13.67 10.88
CA ASN A 153 -2.01 13.26 9.67
C ASN A 153 -1.28 12.17 8.86
N ARG A 154 -0.84 11.13 9.57
CA ARG A 154 -0.10 9.99 9.00
C ARG A 154 -0.71 8.66 9.42
N PHE A 155 -0.29 7.61 8.76
CA PHE A 155 -0.67 6.23 9.05
C PHE A 155 0.53 5.47 9.60
N GLU A 156 0.26 4.67 10.63
CA GLU A 156 1.26 3.92 11.37
C GLU A 156 0.90 2.44 11.36
N CYS A 157 1.90 1.59 11.11
CA CYS A 157 1.71 0.14 11.06
C CYS A 157 3.02 -0.57 11.40
N SER A 158 2.93 -1.87 11.67
CA SER A 158 4.09 -2.72 11.90
C SER A 158 4.07 -3.93 10.98
N CYS A 159 5.22 -4.32 10.46
CA CYS A 159 5.42 -5.53 9.68
C CYS A 159 6.48 -6.42 10.32
N ASN A 160 6.31 -7.74 10.26
CA ASN A 160 7.21 -8.72 10.91
C ASN A 160 8.41 -9.17 10.06
N HIS A 161 8.68 -8.50 8.95
CA HIS A 161 9.74 -8.83 8.00
C HIS A 161 10.35 -7.55 7.44
N LEU A 162 11.46 -7.67 6.70
CA LEU A 162 12.17 -6.54 6.08
C LEU A 162 12.19 -6.72 4.57
N THR A 163 11.48 -5.86 3.85
CA THR A 163 11.34 -5.89 2.38
C THR A 163 11.15 -4.45 1.85
N SER A 164 10.29 -4.28 0.84
CA SER A 164 9.81 -3.00 0.34
C SER A 164 8.37 -2.76 0.77
N PHE A 165 8.13 -1.65 1.47
CA PHE A 165 6.84 -1.30 2.05
C PHE A 165 6.28 -0.02 1.46
N ALA A 166 4.96 0.06 1.44
CA ALA A 166 4.24 1.30 1.21
C ALA A 166 2.84 1.27 1.83
N LEU A 167 2.25 2.46 1.91
CA LEU A 167 0.82 2.62 2.09
C LEU A 167 0.15 2.61 0.71
N VAL A 168 -0.78 1.68 0.54
CA VAL A 168 -1.54 1.52 -0.70
C VAL A 168 -3.02 1.69 -0.44
N TRP A 169 -3.74 2.12 -1.46
CA TRP A 169 -5.17 2.35 -1.42
C TRP A 169 -5.88 1.41 -2.37
N LEU A 170 -6.90 0.72 -1.85
CA LEU A 170 -7.83 -0.05 -2.65
C LEU A 170 -9.14 0.75 -2.74
N PRO A 171 -9.59 1.14 -3.95
CA PRO A 171 -10.92 1.69 -4.11
C PRO A 171 -11.96 0.77 -3.48
N GLU A 172 -12.89 1.34 -2.70
CA GLU A 172 -14.17 0.66 -2.55
C GLU A 172 -14.72 0.56 -3.97
N SER A 173 -15.09 -0.66 -4.38
CA SER A 173 -15.88 -0.76 -5.60
C SER A 173 -17.09 0.11 -5.35
N ALA A 174 -17.15 1.26 -6.05
CA ALA A 174 -18.44 1.86 -6.32
C ALA A 174 -19.24 0.69 -6.85
N SER A 175 -20.33 0.32 -6.15
CA SER A 175 -21.30 -0.64 -6.70
C SER A 175 -21.39 -0.33 -8.18
N PRO A 176 -21.16 -1.27 -9.11
CA PRO A 176 -21.13 -0.95 -10.52
C PRO A 176 -22.45 -0.24 -10.81
N GLY A 177 -22.40 1.09 -10.87
CA GLY A 177 -23.53 1.90 -11.19
C GLY A 177 -23.69 1.56 -12.64
N PHE A 178 -24.68 0.73 -12.97
CA PHE A 178 -24.91 0.30 -14.33
C PHE A 178 -24.85 1.55 -15.20
N ASN A 179 -23.89 1.58 -16.13
CA ASN A 179 -23.75 2.73 -17.00
C ASN A 179 -25.00 2.77 -17.88
N ALA A 180 -25.34 3.92 -18.48
CA ALA A 180 -26.51 4.01 -19.36
C ALA A 180 -26.51 2.93 -20.46
N GLN A 181 -25.32 2.51 -20.92
CA GLN A 181 -25.13 1.42 -21.86
C GLN A 181 -25.51 0.05 -21.29
N ASP A 182 -25.14 -0.25 -20.05
CA ASP A 182 -25.46 -1.53 -19.39
C ASP A 182 -26.96 -1.63 -19.09
N ILE A 183 -27.57 -0.52 -18.65
CA ILE A 183 -29.01 -0.41 -18.43
C ILE A 183 -29.78 -0.58 -19.75
N ALA A 184 -29.31 0.05 -20.83
CA ALA A 184 -29.93 -0.13 -22.14
C ALA A 184 -29.84 -1.60 -22.60
N SER A 185 -28.67 -2.22 -22.44
CA SER A 185 -28.45 -3.61 -22.87
C SER A 185 -29.37 -4.59 -22.14
N ILE A 186 -29.51 -4.47 -20.81
CA ILE A 186 -30.40 -5.35 -20.03
C ILE A 186 -31.88 -5.15 -20.38
N VAL A 187 -32.29 -3.90 -20.64
CA VAL A 187 -33.68 -3.60 -21.05
C VAL A 187 -33.97 -4.22 -22.42
N PHE A 188 -33.09 -4.04 -23.42
CA PHE A 188 -33.31 -4.62 -24.75
C PHE A 188 -33.31 -6.15 -24.74
N GLU A 189 -32.44 -6.77 -23.95
CA GLU A 189 -32.41 -8.22 -23.78
C GLU A 189 -33.72 -8.74 -23.17
N SER A 190 -34.20 -8.09 -22.11
CA SER A 190 -35.45 -8.48 -21.44
C SER A 190 -36.67 -8.39 -22.37
N VAL A 191 -36.78 -7.31 -23.16
CA VAL A 191 -37.88 -7.13 -24.12
C VAL A 191 -37.83 -8.19 -25.22
N SER A 192 -36.63 -8.51 -25.72
CA SER A 192 -36.45 -9.54 -26.76
C SER A 192 -36.92 -10.92 -26.28
N ILE A 193 -36.55 -11.31 -25.06
CA ILE A 193 -36.95 -12.59 -24.45
C ILE A 193 -38.49 -12.66 -24.31
N VAL A 194 -39.11 -11.60 -23.80
CA VAL A 194 -40.58 -11.54 -23.62
C VAL A 194 -41.31 -11.66 -24.97
N CYS A 195 -40.85 -10.93 -25.99
CA CYS A 195 -41.43 -11.00 -27.34
C CYS A 195 -41.29 -12.40 -27.94
N PHE A 196 -40.13 -13.04 -27.78
CA PHE A 196 -39.89 -14.39 -28.27
C PHE A 196 -40.83 -15.42 -27.63
N LEU A 197 -41.02 -15.33 -26.30
CA LEU A 197 -41.96 -16.19 -25.58
C LEU A 197 -43.41 -15.97 -26.04
N ALA A 198 -43.83 -14.73 -26.29
CA ALA A 198 -45.16 -14.43 -26.80
C ALA A 198 -45.42 -15.08 -28.18
N VAL A 199 -44.44 -15.01 -29.09
CA VAL A 199 -44.53 -15.65 -30.41
C VAL A 199 -44.63 -17.17 -30.29
N LEU A 200 -43.83 -17.79 -29.40
CA LEU A 200 -43.89 -19.23 -29.16
C LEU A 200 -45.25 -19.67 -28.62
N VAL A 201 -45.80 -18.94 -27.64
CA VAL A 201 -47.14 -19.21 -27.09
C VAL A 201 -48.20 -19.09 -28.18
N HIS A 202 -48.17 -18.01 -28.97
CA HIS A 202 -49.12 -17.81 -30.07
C HIS A 202 -49.04 -18.95 -31.11
N ALA A 203 -47.82 -19.36 -31.49
CA ALA A 203 -47.60 -20.47 -32.41
C ALA A 203 -48.15 -21.80 -31.85
N MET A 204 -47.96 -22.06 -30.55
CA MET A 204 -48.51 -23.26 -29.90
C MET A 204 -50.04 -23.25 -29.88
N VAL A 205 -50.67 -22.13 -29.53
CA VAL A 205 -52.15 -22.01 -29.52
C VAL A 205 -52.73 -22.24 -30.92
N MET A 206 -52.15 -21.61 -31.94
CA MET A 206 -52.61 -21.80 -33.33
C MET A 206 -52.45 -23.25 -33.79
N ARG A 207 -51.37 -23.91 -33.38
CA ARG A 207 -51.14 -25.33 -33.71
C ARG A 207 -52.09 -26.28 -32.98
N CYS A 208 -52.46 -25.98 -31.73
CA CYS A 208 -53.46 -26.74 -30.98
C CYS A 208 -54.89 -26.51 -31.51
N ARG A 209 -55.20 -25.33 -32.05
CA ARG A 209 -56.53 -25.03 -32.62
C ARG A 209 -56.76 -25.63 -34.00
N ASN A 210 -55.70 -25.85 -34.78
CA ASN A 210 -55.77 -26.47 -36.12
C ASN A 210 -55.63 -28.00 -36.11
N ARG A 211 -55.69 -28.64 -34.93
CA ARG A 211 -55.86 -30.09 -34.76
C ARG A 211 -57.26 -30.36 -34.25
#